data_AF-A0A8S3UR48-F1
#
_entry.id   AF-A0A8S3UR48-F1
#
_cell.length_a   1.000
_cell.length_b   1.000
_cell.length_c   1.000
_cell.angle_alpha   90.00
_cell.angle_beta   90.00
_cell.angle_gamma   90.00
#
_symmetry.space_group_name_H-M   'P 1'
#
loop_
_entity.id
_entity.type
_entity.pdbx_description
1 polymer ?
#
loop_
_entity_poly.entity_id
_entity_poly.type
_entity_poly.pdbx_seq_one_letter_code
_entity_poly.pdbx_strand_id
1 'polypeptide(L)'
;MSYAILETQNGNLRIRLFLWDKLRKLTEQPSDPESTSKLNVEDYNTFINAVIATVNKRDVKKVWIPFQCNYAIYKVITKEIYQGNTPAALKKFQKNPTEQQGLRNAHKRDAVALITFAARLENQVKSGQFPVATELSAANQLDSFRGREIYNRGTSFPTLSAYWN
;
A
#
# COMPACT_ATOMS: atom_id res chain seq x y z
N MET A 1 9.41 -4.25 -3.60
CA MET A 1 9.93 -3.40 -2.52
C MET A 1 10.42 -2.10 -3.11
N SER A 2 10.32 -1.00 -2.36
CA SER A 2 10.69 0.33 -2.83
C SER A 2 11.08 1.27 -1.70
N TYR A 3 11.94 2.24 -1.98
CA TYR A 3 12.23 3.39 -1.12
C TYR A 3 12.12 4.70 -1.91
N ALA A 4 11.96 5.82 -1.21
CA ALA A 4 12.01 7.14 -1.83
C ALA A 4 12.81 8.12 -0.97
N ILE A 5 13.62 8.95 -1.63
CA ILE A 5 14.30 10.10 -1.02
C ILE A 5 13.65 11.36 -1.58
N LEU A 6 13.20 12.24 -0.68
CA LEU A 6 12.61 13.53 -1.01
C LEU A 6 13.58 14.61 -0.54
N GLU A 7 14.09 15.41 -1.49
CA GLU A 7 14.99 16.53 -1.21
C GLU A 7 14.32 17.83 -1.61
N THR A 8 14.42 18.86 -0.75
CA THR A 8 13.97 20.21 -1.08
C THR A 8 15.20 21.08 -1.30
N GLN A 9 15.39 21.58 -2.52
CA GLN A 9 16.49 22.50 -2.87
C GLN A 9 15.90 23.78 -3.46
N ASN A 10 16.15 24.93 -2.83
CA ASN A 10 15.66 26.25 -3.27
C ASN A 10 14.14 26.29 -3.55
N GLY A 11 13.35 25.63 -2.69
CA GLY A 11 11.88 25.55 -2.84
C GLY A 11 11.38 24.49 -3.83
N ASN A 12 12.28 23.84 -4.59
CA ASN A 12 11.93 22.76 -5.51
C ASN A 12 12.08 21.39 -4.84
N LEU A 13 11.02 20.58 -4.94
CA LEU A 13 11.02 19.18 -4.51
C LEU A 13 11.62 18.30 -5.61
N ARG A 14 12.66 17.54 -5.26
CA ARG A 14 13.22 16.45 -6.07
C ARG A 14 12.92 15.11 -5.41
N ILE A 15 12.47 14.15 -6.20
CA ILE A 15 12.07 12.82 -5.74
C ILE A 15 12.95 11.79 -6.43
N ARG A 16 13.61 10.94 -5.64
CA ARG A 16 14.33 9.77 -6.14
C ARG A 16 13.67 8.51 -5.62
N LEU A 17 13.20 7.67 -6.52
CA LEU A 17 12.45 6.46 -6.24
C LEU A 17 13.32 5.24 -6.56
N PHE A 18 13.52 4.37 -5.58
CA PHE A 18 14.37 3.19 -5.68
C PHE A 18 13.48 1.95 -5.74
N LEU A 19 13.48 1.23 -6.85
CA LEU A 19 12.55 0.13 -7.12
C LEU A 19 13.29 -1.20 -7.33
N TRP A 20 12.72 -2.28 -6.80
CA TRP A 20 13.21 -3.64 -7.09
C TRP A 20 12.86 -4.04 -8.53
N ASP A 21 13.77 -4.74 -9.23
CA ASP A 21 13.73 -5.03 -10.68
C ASP A 21 12.35 -5.25 -11.33
N LYS A 22 11.49 -6.08 -10.71
CA LYS A 22 10.16 -6.39 -11.26
C LYS A 22 9.22 -5.19 -11.29
N LEU A 23 9.36 -4.24 -10.37
CA LEU A 23 8.53 -3.03 -10.30
C LEU A 23 9.00 -1.93 -11.27
N ARG A 24 10.28 -1.93 -11.64
CA ARG A 24 10.83 -0.99 -12.63
C ARG A 24 10.18 -1.17 -14.00
N LYS A 25 9.84 -2.41 -14.37
CA LYS A 25 9.13 -2.76 -15.61
C LYS A 25 7.67 -2.30 -15.65
N LEU A 26 7.07 -2.05 -14.48
CA LEU A 26 5.67 -1.61 -14.34
C LEU A 26 5.54 -0.10 -14.22
N THR A 27 6.66 0.63 -14.18
CA THR A 27 6.62 2.10 -14.15
C THR A 27 6.48 2.58 -15.59
N GLU A 28 5.24 2.70 -16.07
CA GLU A 28 4.96 3.52 -17.25
C GLU A 28 5.47 4.94 -16.95
N GLN A 29 6.22 5.51 -17.89
CA GLN A 29 6.61 6.92 -17.84
C GLN A 29 5.33 7.73 -17.60
N PRO A 30 5.29 8.63 -16.59
CA PRO A 30 4.13 9.50 -16.40
C PRO A 30 3.77 10.17 -17.72
N SER A 31 2.49 10.15 -18.09
CA SER A 31 1.96 10.76 -19.32
C SER A 31 2.11 12.29 -19.38
N ASP A 32 2.59 12.90 -18.30
CA ASP A 32 2.84 14.32 -18.17
C ASP A 32 4.36 14.65 -18.20
N PRO A 33 4.84 15.37 -19.23
CA PRO A 33 6.24 15.79 -19.40
C PRO A 33 6.74 16.74 -18.30
N GLU A 34 5.86 17.48 -17.62
CA GLU A 34 6.27 18.45 -16.58
C GLU A 34 6.59 17.76 -15.25
N SER A 35 5.83 16.69 -14.94
CA SER A 35 5.99 15.85 -13.74
C SER A 35 7.24 14.95 -13.78
N THR A 36 7.71 14.59 -14.98
CA THR A 36 8.87 13.69 -15.21
C THR A 36 10.21 14.35 -14.87
N SER A 37 10.31 15.68 -14.90
CA SER A 37 11.54 16.41 -14.57
C SER A 37 11.96 16.32 -13.08
N LYS A 38 11.04 15.94 -12.19
CA LYS A 38 11.25 15.91 -10.72
C LYS A 38 11.44 14.51 -10.14
N LEU A 39 11.24 13.46 -10.93
CA LEU A 39 11.27 12.06 -10.48
C LEU A 39 12.41 11.30 -11.16
N ASN A 40 13.37 10.82 -10.37
CA ASN A 40 14.41 9.90 -10.85
C ASN A 40 14.12 8.48 -10.34
N VAL A 41 14.13 7.48 -11.22
CA VAL A 41 13.93 6.07 -10.85
C VAL A 41 15.26 5.32 -10.88
N GLU A 42 15.66 4.78 -9.74
CA GLU A 42 16.94 4.11 -9.51
C GLU A 42 16.74 2.66 -9.04
N ASP A 43 17.83 1.88 -9.07
CA ASP A 43 17.83 0.49 -8.61
C ASP A 43 17.67 0.40 -7.09
N TYR A 44 16.92 -0.58 -6.61
CA TYR A 44 16.71 -0.78 -5.17
C TYR A 44 18.01 -0.91 -4.38
N ASN A 45 19.01 -1.60 -4.92
CA ASN A 45 20.24 -1.91 -4.19
C ASN A 45 21.16 -0.69 -4.05
N THR A 46 20.95 0.37 -4.83
CA THR A 46 21.74 1.61 -4.70
C THR A 46 21.23 2.52 -3.59
N PHE A 47 20.08 2.23 -2.98
CA PHE A 47 19.41 3.10 -2.03
C PHE A 47 20.29 3.51 -0.84
N ILE A 48 20.97 2.57 -0.18
CA ILE A 48 21.82 2.89 1.00
C ILE A 48 22.97 3.81 0.60
N ASN A 49 23.62 3.56 -0.53
CA ASN A 49 24.68 4.41 -1.05
C ASN A 49 24.14 5.81 -1.39
N ALA A 50 22.93 5.88 -1.95
CA ALA A 50 22.26 7.14 -2.22
C ALA A 50 21.95 7.92 -0.93
N VAL A 51 21.51 7.25 0.14
CA VAL A 51 21.31 7.88 1.46
C VAL A 51 22.62 8.45 1.98
N ILE A 52 23.71 7.66 2.00
CA ILE A 52 25.04 8.12 2.44
C ILE A 52 25.48 9.35 1.66
N ALA A 53 25.38 9.31 0.33
CA ALA A 53 25.75 10.42 -0.54
C ALA A 53 24.91 11.68 -0.26
N THR A 54 23.65 11.52 0.14
CA THR A 54 22.72 12.63 0.42
C THR A 54 23.00 13.27 1.75
N VAL A 55 23.14 12.46 2.79
CA VAL A 55 23.38 12.90 4.16
C VAL A 55 24.72 13.61 4.28
N ASN A 56 25.71 13.23 3.47
CA ASN A 56 27.02 13.87 3.44
C ASN A 56 27.04 15.24 2.71
N LYS A 57 25.96 15.63 2.02
CA LYS A 57 25.88 16.97 1.41
C LYS A 57 25.88 18.05 2.51
N ARG A 58 26.56 19.18 2.27
CA ARG A 58 26.75 20.26 3.26
C ARG A 58 25.45 21.00 3.60
N ASP A 59 24.52 21.07 2.66
CA ASP A 59 23.21 21.72 2.78
C ASP A 59 22.21 20.90 3.63
N VAL A 60 22.46 19.61 3.83
CA VAL A 60 21.61 18.73 4.64
C VAL A 60 21.99 18.84 6.12
N LYS A 61 21.10 19.47 6.89
CA LYS A 61 21.24 19.62 8.36
C LYS A 61 20.47 18.56 9.14
N LYS A 62 19.27 18.22 8.66
CA LYS A 62 18.33 17.32 9.33
C LYS A 62 17.71 16.35 8.35
N VAL A 63 17.49 15.12 8.79
CA VAL A 63 16.88 14.04 8.01
C VAL A 63 15.59 13.59 8.69
N TRP A 64 14.50 13.55 7.95
CA TRP A 64 13.23 13.04 8.43
C TRP A 64 13.07 11.56 8.06
N ILE A 65 12.94 10.69 9.06
CA ILE A 65 12.68 9.26 8.86
C ILE A 65 11.36 8.82 9.53
N PRO A 66 10.66 7.80 8.99
CA PRO A 66 9.48 7.23 9.63
C PRO A 66 9.84 6.42 10.89
N PHE A 67 8.85 6.14 11.74
CA PHE A 67 9.04 5.28 12.92
C PHE A 67 9.52 3.87 12.56
N GLN A 68 9.06 3.33 11.43
CA GLN A 68 9.39 1.99 10.93
C GLN A 68 10.71 1.95 10.14
N CYS A 69 11.55 2.99 10.23
CA CYS A 69 12.86 3.00 9.58
C CYS A 69 13.70 1.82 10.07
N ASN A 70 14.27 1.04 9.15
CA ASN A 70 15.12 -0.07 9.53
C ASN A 70 16.47 0.42 10.10
N TYR A 71 17.13 -0.45 10.86
CA TYR A 71 18.39 -0.10 11.53
C TYR A 71 19.54 0.20 10.55
N ALA A 72 19.56 -0.45 9.39
CA ALA A 72 20.60 -0.25 8.37
C ALA A 72 20.60 1.19 7.83
N ILE A 73 19.42 1.77 7.61
CA ILE A 73 19.26 3.17 7.19
C ILE A 73 19.60 4.09 8.35
N TYR A 74 19.10 3.80 9.55
CA TYR A 74 19.35 4.62 10.74
C TYR A 74 20.86 4.80 11.00
N LYS A 75 21.62 3.70 10.92
CA LYS A 75 23.06 3.69 11.21
C LYS A 75 23.90 4.57 10.27
N VAL A 76 23.46 4.76 9.03
CA VAL A 76 24.22 5.56 8.04
C VAL A 76 23.91 7.06 8.10
N ILE A 77 22.91 7.47 8.88
CA ILE A 77 22.56 8.88 9.02
C ILE A 77 23.43 9.51 10.12
N THR A 78 24.34 10.38 9.70
CA THR A 78 25.28 11.10 10.59
C THR A 78 24.80 12.49 10.99
N LYS A 79 23.63 12.91 10.49
CA LYS A 79 23.01 14.22 10.72
C LYS A 79 21.93 14.14 11.80
N GLU A 80 21.38 15.29 12.20
CA GLU A 80 20.25 15.32 13.11
C GLU A 80 19.06 14.56 12.52
N ILE A 81 18.42 13.71 13.31
CA ILE A 81 17.28 12.90 12.88
C ILE A 81 16.00 13.48 13.47
N TYR A 82 15.00 13.71 12.62
CA TYR A 82 13.60 13.79 13.04
C TYR A 82 12.92 12.45 12.77
N GLN A 83 12.52 11.73 13.81
CA GLN A 83 11.75 10.51 13.66
C GLN A 83 10.27 10.81 13.91
N GLY A 84 9.43 10.57 12.89
CA GLY A 84 8.01 10.91 12.98
C GLY A 84 7.19 10.55 11.74
N ASN A 85 5.89 10.83 11.78
CA ASN A 85 4.99 10.63 10.64
C ASN A 85 5.43 11.48 9.45
N THR A 86 5.75 10.87 8.31
CA THR A 86 6.20 11.63 7.13
C THR A 86 5.08 12.53 6.57
N PRO A 87 5.41 13.62 5.86
CA PRO A 87 4.40 14.47 5.21
C PRO A 87 3.45 13.69 4.31
N ALA A 88 3.99 12.70 3.58
CA ALA A 88 3.20 11.81 2.75
C ALA A 88 2.22 10.95 3.58
N ALA A 89 2.64 10.45 4.74
CA ALA A 89 1.75 9.71 5.65
C ALA A 89 0.62 10.60 6.18
N LEU A 90 0.95 11.84 6.60
CA LEU A 90 -0.03 12.81 7.08
C LEU A 90 -1.04 13.20 5.99
N LYS A 91 -0.57 13.40 4.75
CA LYS A 91 -1.46 13.70 3.61
C LYS A 91 -2.35 12.51 3.25
N LYS A 92 -1.82 11.29 3.28
CA LYS A 92 -2.61 10.07 3.03
C LYS A 92 -3.62 9.78 4.14
N PHE A 93 -3.43 10.32 5.34
CA PHE A 93 -4.36 10.14 6.45
C PHE A 93 -5.71 10.78 6.15
N GLN A 94 -5.72 11.99 5.59
CA GLN A 94 -6.93 12.72 5.22
C GLN A 94 -7.36 12.38 3.79
N LYS A 95 -8.41 11.58 3.64
CA LYS A 95 -8.95 11.21 2.32
C LYS A 95 -9.65 12.40 1.68
N ASN A 96 -9.33 12.67 0.41
CA ASN A 96 -10.03 13.68 -0.36
C ASN A 96 -11.44 13.20 -0.78
N PRO A 97 -12.35 14.09 -1.23
CA PRO A 97 -13.72 13.70 -1.59
C PRO A 97 -13.81 12.59 -2.63
N THR A 98 -12.89 12.56 -3.61
CA THR A 98 -12.82 11.54 -4.66
C THR A 98 -12.45 10.17 -4.07
N GLU A 99 -11.43 10.10 -3.21
CA GLU A 99 -11.02 8.87 -2.52
C GLU A 99 -12.13 8.34 -1.62
N GLN A 100 -12.82 9.23 -0.90
CA GLN A 100 -13.97 8.86 -0.05
C GLN A 100 -15.12 8.28 -0.89
N GLN A 101 -15.42 8.87 -2.06
CA GLN A 101 -16.44 8.33 -2.96
C GLN A 101 -16.02 6.97 -3.53
N GLY A 102 -14.74 6.81 -3.88
CA GLY A 102 -14.18 5.53 -4.29
C GLY A 102 -14.37 4.44 -3.23
N LEU A 103 -14.09 4.75 -1.96
CA LEU A 103 -14.31 3.86 -0.83
C LEU A 103 -15.80 3.50 -0.68
N ARG A 104 -16.71 4.49 -0.73
CA ARG A 104 -18.16 4.23 -0.67
C ARG A 104 -18.63 3.28 -1.77
N ASN A 105 -18.15 3.46 -2.99
CA ASN A 105 -18.49 2.60 -4.12
C ASN A 105 -17.94 1.17 -3.93
N ALA A 106 -16.70 1.04 -3.43
CA ALA A 106 -16.10 -0.26 -3.12
C ALA A 106 -16.88 -1.00 -2.01
N HIS A 107 -17.25 -0.31 -0.94
CA HIS A 107 -18.05 -0.88 0.15
C HIS A 107 -19.45 -1.33 -0.31
N LYS A 108 -20.10 -0.58 -1.21
CA LYS A 108 -21.40 -0.99 -1.78
C LYS A 108 -21.29 -2.32 -2.52
N ARG A 109 -20.24 -2.51 -3.32
CA ARG A 109 -19.99 -3.78 -4.03
C ARG A 109 -19.66 -4.91 -3.09
N ASP A 110 -18.79 -4.67 -2.09
CA ASP A 110 -18.46 -5.69 -1.08
C ASP A 110 -19.70 -6.13 -0.28
N ALA A 111 -20.61 -5.20 0.02
CA ALA A 111 -21.86 -5.51 0.69
C ALA A 111 -22.75 -6.46 -0.13
N VAL A 112 -22.82 -6.30 -1.46
CA VAL A 112 -23.56 -7.22 -2.34
C VAL A 112 -22.98 -8.63 -2.26
N ALA A 113 -21.64 -8.77 -2.32
CA ALA A 113 -20.97 -10.06 -2.18
C ALA A 113 -21.24 -10.71 -0.81
N LEU A 114 -21.16 -9.93 0.28
CA LEU A 114 -21.42 -10.40 1.65
C LEU A 114 -22.88 -10.85 1.86
N ILE A 115 -23.85 -10.06 1.40
CA ILE A 115 -25.27 -10.38 1.52
C ILE A 115 -25.59 -11.65 0.71
N THR A 116 -25.04 -11.77 -0.49
CA THR A 116 -25.21 -12.95 -1.35
C THR A 116 -24.64 -14.20 -0.68
N PHE A 117 -23.45 -14.10 -0.09
CA PHE A 117 -22.84 -15.17 0.69
C PHE A 117 -23.71 -15.58 1.88
N ALA A 118 -24.17 -14.61 2.67
CA ALA A 118 -24.99 -14.86 3.85
C ALA A 118 -26.31 -15.58 3.48
N ALA A 119 -27.00 -15.09 2.44
CA ALA A 119 -28.22 -15.73 1.95
C ALA A 119 -27.96 -17.15 1.44
N ARG A 120 -26.81 -17.40 0.80
CA ARG A 120 -26.44 -18.74 0.36
C ARG A 120 -26.16 -19.67 1.54
N LEU A 121 -25.40 -19.20 2.51
CA LEU A 121 -25.04 -19.97 3.71
C LEU A 121 -26.29 -20.32 4.53
N GLU A 122 -27.19 -19.36 4.74
CA GLU A 122 -28.46 -19.59 5.45
C GLU A 122 -29.28 -20.70 4.80
N ASN A 123 -29.38 -20.70 3.47
CA ASN A 123 -30.08 -21.75 2.72
C ASN A 123 -29.41 -23.11 2.88
N GLN A 124 -28.07 -23.18 2.85
CA GLN A 124 -27.33 -24.43 3.08
C GLN A 124 -27.60 -24.99 4.48
N VAL A 125 -27.52 -24.15 5.51
CA VAL A 125 -27.84 -24.53 6.90
C VAL A 125 -29.27 -25.05 7.02
N LYS A 126 -30.25 -24.33 6.47
CA LYS A 126 -31.68 -24.73 6.53
C LYS A 126 -31.97 -26.04 5.78
N SER A 127 -31.29 -26.30 4.68
CA SER A 127 -31.48 -27.52 3.88
C SER A 127 -30.99 -28.81 4.57
N GLY A 128 -30.21 -28.69 5.65
CA GLY A 128 -29.66 -29.86 6.36
C GLY A 128 -28.68 -30.69 5.52
N GLN A 129 -28.14 -30.15 4.42
CA GLN A 129 -27.14 -30.85 3.60
C GLN A 129 -25.83 -30.98 4.39
N PHE A 130 -25.41 -32.21 4.70
CA PHE A 130 -24.16 -32.47 5.42
C PHE A 130 -23.02 -32.90 4.47
N PRO A 131 -21.79 -32.39 4.66
CA PRO A 131 -21.44 -31.26 5.54
C PRO A 131 -21.91 -29.92 4.94
N VAL A 132 -22.48 -29.05 5.79
CA VAL A 132 -23.06 -27.76 5.36
C VAL A 132 -21.99 -26.83 4.77
N ALA A 133 -20.97 -26.54 5.58
CA ALA A 133 -19.77 -25.79 5.20
C ALA A 133 -18.71 -26.00 6.31
N THR A 134 -17.44 -26.14 5.92
CA THR A 134 -16.30 -25.94 6.82
C THR A 134 -15.87 -24.48 6.81
N GLU A 135 -15.12 -24.05 7.83
CA GLU A 135 -14.50 -22.71 7.89
C GLU A 135 -13.74 -22.37 6.61
N LEU A 136 -12.96 -23.31 6.09
CA LEU A 136 -12.22 -23.13 4.84
C LEU A 136 -13.15 -22.98 3.63
N SER A 137 -14.19 -23.80 3.52
CA SER A 137 -15.13 -23.70 2.39
C SER A 137 -15.96 -22.41 2.43
N ALA A 138 -16.31 -21.93 3.63
CA ALA A 138 -17.05 -20.69 3.82
C ALA A 138 -16.19 -19.48 3.43
N ALA A 139 -14.93 -19.45 3.86
CA ALA A 139 -13.96 -18.43 3.45
C ALA A 139 -13.78 -18.40 1.93
N ASN A 140 -13.54 -19.55 1.31
CA ASN A 140 -13.37 -19.66 -0.14
C ASN A 140 -14.62 -19.24 -0.93
N GLN A 141 -15.81 -19.56 -0.40
CA GLN A 141 -17.07 -19.17 -1.03
C GLN A 141 -17.27 -17.65 -0.99
N LEU A 142 -17.00 -17.01 0.16
CA LEU A 142 -17.04 -15.55 0.28
C LEU A 142 -16.02 -14.87 -0.65
N ASP A 143 -14.80 -15.39 -0.72
CA ASP A 143 -13.76 -14.88 -1.61
C ASP A 143 -14.17 -15.03 -3.09
N SER A 144 -14.84 -16.12 -3.46
CA SER A 144 -15.40 -16.31 -4.80
C SER A 144 -16.47 -15.27 -5.14
N PHE A 145 -17.35 -14.93 -4.20
CA PHE A 145 -18.35 -13.89 -4.41
C PHE A 145 -17.70 -12.52 -4.60
N ARG A 146 -16.74 -12.16 -3.73
CA ARG A 146 -15.96 -10.92 -3.87
C ARG A 146 -15.19 -10.85 -5.18
N GLY A 147 -14.64 -11.98 -5.63
CA GLY A 147 -13.89 -12.09 -6.88
C GLY A 147 -14.71 -11.81 -8.15
N ARG A 148 -16.04 -11.87 -8.07
CA ARG A 148 -16.95 -11.54 -9.19
C ARG A 148 -17.26 -10.04 -9.29
N GLU A 149 -17.00 -9.27 -8.24
CA GLU A 149 -17.27 -7.83 -8.23
C GLU A 149 -16.31 -7.06 -9.14
N ILE A 150 -16.82 -6.03 -9.82
CA ILE A 150 -15.99 -5.18 -10.68
C ILE A 150 -14.90 -4.49 -9.87
N TYR A 151 -13.72 -4.37 -10.49
CA TYR A 151 -12.50 -3.81 -9.89
C TYR A 151 -11.94 -4.58 -8.69
N ASN A 152 -12.38 -5.81 -8.44
CA ASN A 152 -11.74 -6.67 -7.44
C ASN A 152 -10.26 -6.92 -7.81
N ARG A 153 -9.37 -6.87 -6.82
CA ARG A 153 -7.91 -7.07 -6.97
C ARG A 153 -7.38 -8.17 -6.06
N GLY A 154 -8.24 -9.11 -5.68
CA GLY A 154 -7.98 -10.11 -4.66
C GLY A 154 -8.41 -9.65 -3.26
N THR A 155 -8.18 -10.52 -2.28
CA THR A 155 -8.46 -10.26 -0.87
C THR A 155 -7.46 -9.27 -0.29
N SER A 156 -7.91 -8.41 0.63
CA SER A 156 -7.03 -7.46 1.32
C SER A 156 -6.19 -8.12 2.42
N PHE A 157 -6.70 -9.22 2.98
CA PHE A 157 -6.05 -10.10 3.96
C PHE A 157 -6.74 -11.49 3.91
N PRO A 158 -6.13 -12.56 4.45
CA PRO A 158 -6.77 -13.88 4.51
C PRO A 158 -8.11 -13.84 5.23
N THR A 159 -9.17 -14.35 4.60
CA THR A 159 -10.51 -14.35 5.18
C THR A 159 -10.56 -15.16 6.47
N LEU A 160 -10.92 -14.51 7.57
CA LEU A 160 -11.12 -15.14 8.86
C LEU A 160 -12.54 -15.73 8.90
N SER A 161 -12.64 -17.05 8.81
CA SER A 161 -13.88 -17.79 9.00
C SER A 161 -13.70 -18.72 10.19
N ALA A 162 -14.49 -18.52 11.23
CA ALA A 162 -14.40 -19.28 12.47
C ALA A 162 -15.79 -19.73 12.91
N TYR A 163 -15.91 -20.98 13.36
CA TYR A 163 -17.10 -21.52 14.00
C TYR A 163 -16.69 -22.15 15.33
N TRP A 164 -17.35 -21.75 16.41
CA TRP A 164 -17.13 -22.32 17.73
C TRP A 164 -18.12 -23.46 17.96
N ASN A 165 -17.62 -24.62 18.40
CA ASN A 165 -18.40 -25.81 18.75
C ASN A 165 -18.42 -26.03 20.26
#